data_AF-A0A067XRY6-F1
#
_entry.id   AF-A0A067XRY6-F1
#
_cell.length_a   1.000
_cell.length_b   1.000
_cell.length_c   1.000
_cell.angle_alpha   90.00
_cell.angle_beta   90.00
_cell.angle_gamma   90.00
#
_symmetry.space_group_name_H-M   'P 1'
#
loop_
_entity.id
_entity.type
_entity.pdbx_description
1 polymer ?
#
loop_
_entity_poly.entity_id
_entity_poly.type
_entity_poly.pdbx_seq_one_letter_code
_entity_poly.pdbx_strand_id
1 'polypeptide(L)'
;ALQLPLPLCVGFNADFDGDQMGVHLPLSLEAQLEAAWIMASSENLMSCSNSHDYMQSVTQEAVLGICCASMDLLNRPTHVFSKPADVSRAMGSGYVNHFTPILLRDPIYSSSGSTHKYIRTTVGRVLCYRGLLG
;
A
#
# COMPACT_ATOMS: atom_id res chain seq x y z
N ALA A 1 -12.63 25.08 -2.21
CA ALA A 1 -12.51 24.17 -1.04
C ALA A 1 -11.05 23.78 -0.89
N LEU A 2 -10.58 23.61 0.34
CA LEU A 2 -9.24 23.10 0.61
C LEU A 2 -9.21 21.59 0.35
N GLN A 3 -8.10 21.05 -0.18
CA GLN A 3 -7.94 19.62 -0.41
C GLN A 3 -7.05 19.02 0.67
N LEU A 4 -7.60 18.09 1.46
CA LEU A 4 -6.86 17.32 2.46
C LEU A 4 -6.55 15.92 1.88
N PRO A 5 -5.30 15.43 1.95
CA PRO A 5 -4.97 14.05 1.62
C PRO A 5 -5.76 13.05 2.49
N LEU A 6 -6.39 12.04 1.87
CA LEU A 6 -7.22 11.05 2.56
C LEU A 6 -6.58 10.39 3.81
N PRO A 7 -5.29 10.03 3.82
CA PRO A 7 -4.69 9.38 4.98
C PRO A 7 -4.57 10.28 6.21
N LEU A 8 -4.67 11.61 6.03
CA LEU A 8 -4.57 12.57 7.13
C LEU A 8 -5.92 12.83 7.81
N CYS A 9 -7.04 12.46 7.18
CA CYS A 9 -8.39 12.69 7.70
C CYS A 9 -8.58 12.11 9.11
N VAL A 10 -7.99 10.95 9.40
CA VAL A 10 -8.09 10.31 10.72
C VAL A 10 -7.36 11.09 11.81
N GLY A 11 -6.18 11.64 11.52
CA GLY A 11 -5.43 12.46 12.48
C GLY A 11 -6.14 13.77 12.83
N PHE A 12 -6.88 14.35 11.87
CA PHE A 12 -7.70 15.54 12.09
C PHE A 12 -9.10 15.23 12.62
N ASN A 13 -9.47 13.94 12.69
CA ASN A 13 -10.84 13.49 12.93
C ASN A 13 -11.86 14.24 12.06
N ALA A 14 -11.48 14.46 10.80
CA ALA A 14 -12.26 15.22 9.82
C ALA A 14 -12.86 14.28 8.78
N ASP A 15 -14.10 14.55 8.37
CA ASP A 15 -14.74 13.89 7.24
C ASP A 15 -15.06 14.89 6.12
N PHE A 16 -15.71 14.41 5.05
CA PHE A 16 -16.02 15.22 3.86
C PHE A 16 -17.50 15.65 3.83
N ASP A 17 -18.17 15.77 4.98
CA ASP A 17 -19.58 16.14 5.07
C ASP A 17 -19.84 17.67 5.20
N GLY A 18 -18.80 18.45 5.48
CA GLY A 18 -18.92 19.89 5.69
C GLY A 18 -17.94 20.52 6.67
N ASP A 19 -16.99 19.74 7.21
CA ASP A 19 -15.98 20.22 8.16
C ASP A 19 -15.19 21.45 7.66
N GLN A 20 -14.96 22.38 8.59
CA GLN A 20 -14.23 23.62 8.34
C GLN A 20 -12.84 23.57 8.97
N MET A 21 -11.81 23.98 8.22
CA MET A 21 -10.43 24.05 8.70
C MET A 21 -9.92 25.49 8.68
N GLY A 22 -9.34 25.94 9.80
CA GLY A 22 -8.65 27.23 9.89
C GLY A 22 -7.22 27.11 9.34
N VAL A 23 -6.81 28.05 8.50
CA VAL A 23 -5.46 28.09 7.92
C VAL A 23 -4.69 29.28 8.49
N HIS A 24 -3.51 29.00 9.06
CA HIS A 24 -2.62 30.02 9.61
C HIS A 24 -1.30 30.06 8.82
N LEU A 25 -0.72 31.25 8.70
CA LEU A 25 0.55 31.48 7.99
C LEU A 25 1.66 31.84 8.98
N PRO A 26 2.69 30.99 9.16
CA PRO A 26 3.84 31.32 10.01
C PRO A 26 4.72 32.40 9.33
N LEU A 27 4.87 33.54 9.99
CA LEU A 27 5.60 34.70 9.45
C LEU A 27 7.07 34.77 9.88
N SER A 28 7.41 34.29 11.09
CA SER A 28 8.79 34.28 11.59
C SER A 28 9.57 33.11 11.00
N LEU A 29 10.88 33.29 10.79
CA LEU A 29 11.78 32.23 10.35
C LEU A 29 11.75 31.03 11.31
N GLU A 30 11.73 31.29 12.61
CA GLU A 30 11.67 30.25 13.64
C GLU A 30 10.37 29.45 13.54
N ALA A 31 9.23 30.12 13.35
CA ALA A 31 7.93 29.48 13.20
C ALA A 31 7.83 28.67 11.89
N GLN A 32 8.49 29.10 10.82
CA GLN A 32 8.57 28.34 9.57
C GLN A 32 9.40 27.08 9.72
N LEU A 33 10.54 27.17 10.43
CA LEU A 33 11.39 26.02 10.70
C LEU A 33 10.68 25.00 11.59
N GLU A 34 10.02 25.44 12.66
CA GLU A 34 9.21 24.57 13.52
C GLU A 34 8.05 23.92 12.73
N ALA A 35 7.35 24.68 11.90
CA ALA A 35 6.28 24.15 11.07
C ALA A 35 6.79 23.09 10.08
N ALA A 36 7.95 23.31 9.47
CA ALA A 36 8.52 22.42 8.48
C ALA A 36 9.15 21.15 9.06
N TRP A 37 9.71 21.22 10.28
CA TRP A 37 10.48 20.11 10.85
C TRP A 37 9.78 19.38 12.00
N ILE A 38 8.80 20.00 12.66
CA ILE A 38 8.11 19.42 13.81
C ILE A 38 6.62 19.22 13.49
N MET A 39 5.97 20.22 12.91
CA MET A 39 4.53 20.15 12.60
C MET A 39 4.23 19.54 11.22
N ALA A 40 5.25 19.14 10.45
CA ALA A 40 5.04 18.47 9.17
C ALA A 40 4.34 17.12 9.38
N SER A 41 3.41 16.78 8.48
CA SER A 41 2.65 15.52 8.58
C SER A 41 3.52 14.28 8.44
N SER A 42 4.68 14.37 7.77
CA SER A 42 5.65 13.28 7.63
C SER A 42 6.30 12.87 8.96
N GLU A 43 6.41 13.79 9.91
CA GLU A 43 7.02 13.53 11.21
C GLU A 43 5.99 12.99 12.23
N ASN A 44 4.69 13.16 11.94
CA ASN A 44 3.58 12.82 12.84
C ASN A 44 2.89 11.50 12.44
N LEU A 45 3.67 10.43 12.26
CA LEU A 45 3.14 9.11 11.83
C LEU A 45 2.51 8.30 12.96
N MET A 46 2.99 8.46 14.18
CA MET A 46 2.55 7.70 15.35
C MET A 46 1.71 8.58 16.28
N SER A 47 0.74 7.97 16.95
CA SER A 47 -0.01 8.65 18.01
C SER A 47 0.88 8.98 19.21
N CYS A 48 0.71 10.16 19.80
CA CYS A 48 1.41 10.54 21.04
C CYS A 48 0.97 9.71 22.26
N SER A 49 -0.22 9.10 22.22
CA SER A 49 -0.75 8.30 23.34
C SER A 49 -0.18 6.88 23.36
N ASN A 50 -0.10 6.24 22.20
CA ASN A 50 0.32 4.86 22.05
C ASN A 50 1.27 4.74 20.85
N SER A 51 2.44 4.14 21.08
CA SER A 51 3.43 3.88 20.02
C SER A 51 3.00 2.83 18.98
N HIS A 52 1.86 2.15 19.19
CA HIS A 52 1.32 1.15 18.28
C HIS A 52 0.20 1.69 17.38
N ASP A 53 -0.33 2.88 17.67
CA ASP A 53 -1.43 3.46 16.91
C ASP A 53 -0.86 4.37 15.82
N TYR A 54 -0.99 3.92 14.57
CA TYR A 54 -0.60 4.71 13.40
C TYR A 54 -1.67 5.77 13.13
N MET A 55 -1.26 7.04 13.10
CA MET A 55 -2.14 8.17 12.76
C MET A 55 -2.55 8.15 11.28
N GLN A 56 -1.66 7.65 10.43
CA GLN A 56 -1.92 7.44 9.01
C GLN A 56 -2.53 6.06 8.80
N SER A 57 -3.85 5.95 8.94
CA SER A 57 -4.55 4.70 8.65
C SER A 57 -4.88 4.58 7.16
N VAL A 58 -4.84 3.34 6.67
CA VAL A 58 -5.29 3.02 5.31
C VAL A 58 -6.81 3.12 5.29
N THR A 59 -7.37 3.87 4.34
CA THR A 59 -8.82 4.04 4.23
C THR A 59 -9.53 2.72 3.95
N GLN A 60 -10.78 2.62 4.39
CA GLN A 60 -11.60 1.43 4.21
C GLN A 60 -11.65 0.95 2.75
N GLU A 61 -11.78 1.88 1.80
CA GLU A 61 -11.79 1.58 0.36
C GLU A 61 -10.47 0.99 -0.13
N ALA A 62 -9.33 1.49 0.38
CA ALA A 62 -8.03 0.96 0.01
C ALA A 62 -7.83 -0.47 0.56
N VAL A 63 -8.28 -0.73 1.80
CA VAL A 63 -8.28 -2.09 2.37
C VAL A 63 -9.15 -3.04 1.55
N LEU A 64 -10.37 -2.62 1.18
CA LEU A 64 -11.26 -3.40 0.35
C LEU A 64 -10.66 -3.67 -1.03
N GLY A 65 -10.05 -2.67 -1.67
CA GLY A 65 -9.39 -2.83 -2.97
C GLY A 65 -8.27 -3.88 -2.95
N ILE A 66 -7.39 -3.83 -1.95
CA ILE A 66 -6.30 -4.80 -1.78
C ILE A 66 -6.85 -6.20 -1.49
N CYS A 67 -7.85 -6.29 -0.61
CA CYS A 67 -8.50 -7.55 -0.26
C CYS A 67 -9.11 -8.19 -1.51
N CYS A 68 -9.93 -7.43 -2.24
CA CYS A 68 -10.56 -7.86 -3.48
C CYS A 68 -9.55 -8.33 -4.51
N ALA A 69 -8.50 -7.54 -4.77
CA ALA A 69 -7.46 -7.95 -5.72
C ALA A 69 -6.74 -9.24 -5.31
N SER A 70 -6.62 -9.50 -4.00
CA SER A 70 -5.89 -10.65 -3.44
C SER A 70 -6.73 -11.92 -3.24
N MET A 71 -8.02 -11.87 -3.58
CA MET A 71 -8.93 -13.01 -3.44
C MET A 71 -8.67 -14.08 -4.50
N ASP A 72 -8.70 -15.34 -4.06
CA ASP A 72 -8.51 -16.51 -4.90
C ASP A 72 -9.89 -17.06 -5.30
N LEU A 73 -10.33 -16.83 -6.55
CA LEU A 73 -11.67 -17.23 -7.00
C LEU A 73 -11.71 -18.64 -7.62
N LEU A 74 -10.55 -19.19 -7.98
CA LEU A 74 -10.40 -20.51 -8.60
C LEU A 74 -9.56 -21.43 -7.70
N ASN A 75 -9.98 -22.69 -7.61
CA ASN A 75 -9.30 -23.64 -6.73
C ASN A 75 -8.06 -24.31 -7.36
N ARG A 76 -7.89 -24.21 -8.68
CA ARG A 76 -6.78 -24.83 -9.41
C ARG A 76 -5.93 -23.78 -10.13
N PRO A 77 -4.59 -23.79 -9.95
CA PRO A 77 -3.70 -22.89 -10.68
C PRO A 77 -3.72 -23.22 -12.17
N THR A 78 -3.89 -22.21 -13.01
CA THR A 78 -3.97 -22.38 -14.47
C THR A 78 -2.62 -22.15 -15.15
N HIS A 79 -1.81 -21.25 -14.59
CA HIS A 79 -0.56 -20.79 -15.20
C HIS A 79 0.62 -20.84 -14.23
N VAL A 80 1.81 -21.03 -14.78
CA VAL A 80 3.08 -21.04 -14.07
C VAL A 80 3.95 -19.92 -14.60
N PHE A 81 4.48 -19.09 -13.70
CA PHE A 81 5.35 -17.98 -14.03
C PHE A 81 6.69 -18.12 -13.30
N SER A 82 7.77 -17.81 -14.02
CA SER A 82 9.12 -17.84 -13.45
C SER A 82 9.55 -16.52 -12.83
N LYS A 83 9.01 -15.39 -13.30
CA LYS A 83 9.35 -14.04 -12.84
C LYS A 83 8.07 -13.23 -12.59
N PRO A 84 8.06 -12.33 -11.59
CA PRO A 84 6.91 -11.46 -11.34
C PRO A 84 6.66 -10.46 -12.48
N ALA A 85 7.70 -10.07 -13.25
CA ALA A 85 7.55 -9.18 -14.40
C ALA A 85 6.75 -9.80 -15.57
N ASP A 86 6.82 -11.12 -15.73
CA ASP A 86 6.03 -11.83 -16.73
C ASP A 86 4.54 -11.85 -16.37
N VAL A 87 4.23 -11.87 -15.07
CA VAL A 87 2.86 -11.78 -14.55
C VAL A 87 2.22 -10.44 -14.92
N SER A 88 2.93 -9.31 -14.69
CA SER A 88 2.42 -7.98 -15.07
C SER A 88 2.24 -7.84 -16.58
N ARG A 89 3.12 -8.44 -17.37
CA ARG A 89 3.02 -8.42 -18.84
C ARG A 89 1.84 -9.24 -19.34
N ALA A 90 1.62 -10.43 -18.77
CA ALA A 90 0.49 -11.29 -19.09
C ALA A 90 -0.87 -10.66 -18.69
N MET A 91 -0.89 -9.88 -17.61
CA MET A 91 -2.05 -9.05 -17.27
C MET A 91 -2.26 -7.93 -18.29
N GLY A 92 -1.20 -7.20 -18.66
CA GLY A 92 -1.29 -6.10 -19.64
C GLY A 92 -1.76 -6.54 -21.01
N SER A 93 -1.52 -7.80 -21.40
CA SER A 93 -2.04 -8.40 -22.63
C SER A 93 -3.46 -8.98 -22.49
N GLY A 94 -4.08 -8.92 -21.31
CA GLY A 94 -5.41 -9.48 -21.05
C GLY A 94 -5.46 -11.01 -20.97
N TYR A 95 -4.31 -11.69 -20.86
CA TYR A 95 -4.25 -13.15 -20.81
C TYR A 95 -4.67 -13.72 -19.45
N VAL A 96 -4.56 -12.90 -18.39
CA VAL A 96 -4.72 -13.31 -17.00
C VAL A 96 -5.44 -12.22 -16.20
N ASN A 97 -6.43 -12.61 -15.36
CA ASN A 97 -7.15 -11.69 -14.48
C ASN A 97 -6.54 -11.65 -13.07
N HIS A 98 -6.85 -10.58 -12.30
CA HIS A 98 -6.39 -10.38 -10.91
C HIS A 98 -6.67 -11.58 -9.99
N PHE A 99 -7.84 -12.19 -10.12
CA PHE A 99 -8.33 -13.30 -9.29
C PHE A 99 -7.80 -14.69 -9.67
N THR A 100 -6.98 -14.76 -10.72
CA THR A 100 -6.50 -16.07 -11.20
C THR A 100 -5.37 -16.58 -10.31
N PRO A 101 -5.46 -17.83 -9.84
CA PRO A 101 -4.38 -18.49 -9.12
C PRO A 101 -3.27 -18.90 -10.08
N ILE A 102 -2.04 -18.61 -9.70
CA ILE A 102 -0.82 -18.90 -10.44
C ILE A 102 0.20 -19.60 -9.55
N LEU A 103 1.17 -20.27 -10.17
CA LEU A 103 2.37 -20.75 -9.50
C LEU A 103 3.53 -19.82 -9.84
N LEU A 104 4.10 -19.16 -8.84
CA LEU A 104 5.27 -18.31 -8.99
C LEU A 104 6.51 -19.04 -8.47
N ARG A 105 7.62 -18.94 -9.20
CA ARG A 105 8.93 -19.41 -8.75
C ARG A 105 9.54 -18.39 -7.81
N ASP A 106 9.78 -18.79 -6.56
CA ASP A 106 10.55 -18.00 -5.60
C ASP A 106 11.95 -18.61 -5.39
N PRO A 107 13.03 -17.81 -5.55
CA PRO A 107 14.38 -18.25 -5.21
C PRO A 107 14.54 -18.23 -3.69
N ILE A 108 14.77 -19.41 -3.10
CA ILE A 108 15.16 -19.52 -1.70
C ILE A 108 16.69 -19.57 -1.66
N TYR A 109 17.28 -18.52 -1.11
CA TYR A 109 18.71 -18.47 -0.83
C TYR A 109 18.99 -19.19 0.48
N SER A 110 19.57 -20.39 0.40
CA SER A 110 20.17 -21.07 1.54
C SER A 110 21.69 -21.04 1.42
N SER A 111 22.39 -21.12 2.54
CA SER A 111 23.86 -21.09 2.63
C SER A 111 24.57 -22.22 1.86
N SER A 112 23.83 -23.25 1.42
CA SER A 112 24.33 -24.44 0.71
C SER A 112 23.89 -24.55 -0.76
N GLY A 113 23.20 -23.53 -1.31
CA GLY A 113 22.81 -23.47 -2.72
C GLY A 113 21.47 -22.77 -2.96
N SER A 114 21.24 -22.33 -4.21
CA SER A 114 19.97 -21.74 -4.63
C SER A 114 18.95 -22.84 -4.93
N THR A 115 17.89 -22.95 -4.12
CA THR A 115 16.76 -23.84 -4.43
C THR A 115 15.57 -22.99 -4.90
N HIS A 116 14.80 -23.53 -5.84
CA HIS A 116 13.60 -22.86 -6.33
C HIS A 116 12.37 -23.58 -5.77
N LYS A 117 11.50 -22.83 -5.08
CA LYS A 117 10.20 -23.33 -4.63
C LYS A 117 9.10 -22.67 -5.45
N TYR A 118 8.15 -23.47 -5.92
CA TYR A 118 6.93 -22.92 -6.51
C TYR A 118 5.93 -22.62 -5.39
N ILE A 119 5.53 -21.34 -5.29
CA ILE A 119 4.52 -20.89 -4.34
C ILE A 119 3.22 -20.65 -5.12
N ARG A 120 2.12 -21.15 -4.56
CA ARG A 120 0.77 -20.84 -5.04
C ARG A 120 0.39 -19.43 -4.59
N THR A 121 0.17 -18.54 -5.53
CA THR A 121 -0.20 -17.14 -5.30
C THR A 121 -1.28 -16.70 -6.29
N THR A 122 -1.91 -15.55 -6.06
CA THR A 122 -2.77 -14.89 -7.04
C THR A 122 -2.05 -13.74 -7.71
N VAL A 123 -2.49 -13.41 -8.92
CA VAL A 123 -1.91 -12.32 -9.70
C VAL A 123 -2.01 -10.98 -8.97
N GLY A 124 -3.15 -10.70 -8.32
CA GLY A 124 -3.30 -9.49 -7.52
C GLY A 124 -2.28 -9.40 -6.38
N ARG A 125 -1.98 -10.50 -5.68
CA ARG A 125 -0.95 -10.50 -4.62
C ARG A 125 0.45 -10.17 -5.15
N VAL A 126 0.80 -10.70 -6.32
CA VAL A 126 2.10 -10.41 -6.96
C VAL A 126 2.21 -8.93 -7.35
N LEU A 127 1.12 -8.34 -7.83
CA LEU A 127 1.08 -6.92 -8.19
C LEU A 127 1.13 -6.01 -6.97
N CYS A 128 0.36 -6.33 -5.92
CA CYS A 128 0.42 -5.60 -4.65
C CYS A 128 1.85 -5.65 -4.06
N TYR A 129 2.47 -6.84 -4.04
CA TYR A 129 3.84 -6.99 -3.56
C TYR A 129 4.85 -6.15 -4.34
N ARG A 130 4.72 -6.13 -5.68
CA ARG A 130 5.59 -5.31 -6.54
C ARG A 130 5.36 -3.80 -6.32
N GLY A 131 4.12 -3.38 -6.10
CA GLY A 131 3.78 -1.99 -5.80
C GLY A 131 4.30 -1.50 -4.45
N LEU A 132 4.49 -2.40 -3.48
CA LEU A 132 5.04 -2.08 -2.16
C LEU A 132 6.58 -2.00 -2.13
N LEU A 133 7.26 -2.62 -3.10
CA LEU A 133 8.73 -2.64 -3.18
C LEU A 133 9.32 -1.72 -4.27
N GLY A 134 8.46 -1.04 -5.03
CA GLY A 134 8.85 -0.03 -6.02
C GLY A 134 8.99 1.34 -5.38
#